data_AF-A0A7X5ZX30-F1
#
_entry.id   AF-A0A7X5ZX30-F1
#
_cell.length_a   1.000
_cell.length_b   1.000
_cell.length_c   1.000
_cell.angle_alpha   90.00
_cell.angle_beta   90.00
_cell.angle_gamma   90.00
#
_symmetry.space_group_name_H-M   'P 1'
#
loop_
_entity.id
_entity.type
_entity.pdbx_description
1 polymer ?
#
loop_
_entity_poly.entity_id
_entity_poly.type
_entity_poly.pdbx_seq_one_letter_code
_entity_poly.pdbx_strand_id
1 'polypeptide(L)'
;MTGIEGIAAIGGADAAPLAMRLGEAAATVAQPAGGAGFGEVLMNGLRGVDQKLATADKLVQQFTVDDSVPVHQVTMALEQARLSVELAMQVRSRIVEGYREIMNMPL
;
A
#
# COMPACT_ATOMS: atom_id res chain seq x y z
N MET A 1 6.95 22.85 41.45
CA MET A 1 8.32 23.40 41.32
C MET A 1 9.27 22.27 41.72
N THR A 2 9.85 21.58 40.72
CA THR A 2 11.32 21.50 40.46
C THR A 2 12.06 20.71 41.54
N GLY A 3 12.86 19.68 41.29
CA GLY A 3 13.42 19.08 40.08
C GLY A 3 14.50 18.09 40.54
N ILE A 4 14.65 16.98 39.79
CA ILE A 4 15.86 16.22 39.41
C ILE A 4 17.03 16.11 40.41
N GLU A 5 17.49 14.88 40.65
CA GLU A 5 18.87 14.32 40.46
C GLU A 5 18.81 12.87 41.01
N GLY A 6 19.41 11.83 40.47
CA GLY A 6 20.51 11.70 39.53
C GLY A 6 21.14 10.33 39.84
N ILE A 7 21.17 9.47 38.83
CA ILE A 7 21.72 8.12 38.78
C ILE A 7 23.19 8.01 39.22
N ALA A 8 23.55 6.94 39.95
CA ALA A 8 24.92 6.46 40.03
C ALA A 8 24.99 4.93 40.11
N ALA A 9 25.52 4.37 39.03
CA ALA A 9 26.45 3.24 38.98
C ALA A 9 26.15 2.01 39.85
N ILE A 10 25.68 0.94 39.20
CA ILE A 10 25.98 -0.43 39.64
C ILE A 10 26.87 -1.05 38.58
N GLY A 11 28.18 -0.95 38.81
CA GLY A 11 29.17 -1.80 38.19
C GLY A 11 29.60 -2.85 39.20
N GLY A 12 29.63 -4.11 38.79
CA GLY A 12 30.31 -5.17 39.52
C GLY A 12 29.55 -6.49 39.56
N ALA A 13 30.04 -7.45 38.77
CA ALA A 13 30.22 -8.87 39.07
C ALA A 13 29.85 -9.71 37.83
N ASP A 14 30.81 -10.06 37.00
CA ASP A 14 31.70 -11.23 37.10
C ASP A 14 31.16 -12.45 36.32
N ALA A 15 31.91 -12.73 35.26
CA ALA A 15 32.06 -13.91 34.42
C ALA A 15 31.18 -15.16 34.67
N ALA A 16 30.35 -15.48 33.67
CA ALA A 16 30.04 -16.86 33.26
C ALA A 16 30.26 -16.99 31.74
N PRO A 17 30.74 -18.15 31.24
CA PRO A 17 31.48 -18.24 29.99
C PRO A 17 30.60 -17.99 28.75
N LEU A 18 31.05 -17.05 27.91
CA LEU A 18 30.48 -16.68 26.61
C LEU A 18 30.32 -17.84 25.62
N ALA A 19 30.90 -19.02 25.90
CA ALA A 19 30.83 -20.20 25.04
C ALA A 19 29.41 -20.81 24.92
N MET A 20 28.53 -20.63 25.92
CA MET A 20 27.15 -21.12 25.82
C MET A 20 26.21 -20.15 25.07
N ARG A 21 26.63 -18.90 24.83
CA ARG A 21 25.82 -17.89 24.12
C ARG A 21 25.97 -17.95 22.60
N LEU A 22 26.93 -18.72 22.09
CA LEU A 22 27.20 -18.87 20.66
C LEU A 22 26.46 -20.06 20.02
N GLY A 23 25.76 -20.88 20.82
CA GLY A 23 25.00 -22.05 20.36
C GLY A 23 23.53 -21.78 20.03
N GLU A 24 23.03 -20.58 20.34
CA GLU A 24 21.64 -20.18 20.09
C GLU A 24 21.57 -18.96 19.16
N ALA A 25 22.39 -18.97 18.11
CA ALA A 25 21.99 -18.32 16.87
C ALA A 25 20.91 -19.19 16.21
N ALA A 26 19.77 -19.33 16.91
CA ALA A 26 18.55 -19.83 16.31
C ALA A 26 18.29 -18.95 15.10
N ALA A 27 18.30 -19.57 13.93
CA ALA A 27 18.00 -18.95 12.65
C ALA A 27 16.71 -18.13 12.82
N THR A 28 16.87 -16.82 12.99
CA THR A 28 15.76 -15.89 12.87
C THR A 28 15.47 -15.89 11.38
N VAL A 29 14.59 -16.80 10.97
CA VAL A 29 13.92 -16.73 9.67
C VAL A 29 13.34 -15.34 9.63
N ALA A 30 13.94 -14.48 8.81
CA ALA A 30 13.46 -13.12 8.60
C ALA A 30 12.00 -13.24 8.20
N GLN A 31 11.12 -12.82 9.12
CA GLN A 31 9.70 -12.74 8.86
C GLN A 31 9.54 -11.81 7.65
N PRO A 32 8.86 -12.23 6.57
CA PRO A 32 8.72 -11.37 5.40
C PRO A 32 8.08 -10.08 5.89
N ALA A 33 8.80 -8.97 5.72
CA ALA A 33 8.28 -7.65 6.03
C ALA A 33 6.92 -7.52 5.35
N GLY A 34 5.87 -7.34 6.15
CA GLY A 34 4.49 -7.31 5.72
C GLY A 34 4.22 -6.10 4.82
N GLY A 35 4.66 -6.17 3.57
CA GLY A 35 4.18 -5.32 2.50
C GLY A 35 2.73 -5.67 2.20
N ALA A 36 1.91 -4.66 1.90
CA ALA A 36 0.55 -4.89 1.44
C ALA A 36 0.58 -5.92 0.30
N GLY A 37 -0.17 -7.01 0.46
CA GLY A 37 -0.25 -8.06 -0.56
C GLY A 37 -0.75 -7.48 -1.89
N PHE A 38 -0.38 -8.08 -3.00
CA PHE A 38 -0.81 -7.62 -4.34
C PHE A 38 -2.33 -7.44 -4.43
N GLY A 39 -3.12 -8.33 -3.81
CA GLY A 39 -4.58 -8.22 -3.76
C GLY A 39 -5.06 -6.97 -3.01
N GLU A 40 -4.38 -6.59 -1.93
CA GLU A 40 -4.70 -5.36 -1.18
C GLU A 40 -4.40 -4.13 -2.05
N VAL A 41 -3.25 -4.09 -2.72
CA VAL A 41 -2.88 -3.01 -3.65
C VAL A 41 -3.90 -2.91 -4.78
N LEU A 42 -4.31 -4.04 -5.36
CA LEU A 42 -5.31 -4.10 -6.41
C LEU A 42 -6.66 -3.58 -5.92
N MET A 43 -7.12 -4.01 -4.76
CA MET A 43 -8.40 -3.56 -4.17
C MET A 43 -8.39 -2.06 -3.86
N ASN A 44 -7.27 -1.54 -3.34
CA ASN A 44 -7.09 -0.10 -3.15
C ASN A 44 -7.10 0.65 -4.50
N GLY A 45 -6.47 0.07 -5.52
CA GLY A 45 -6.49 0.60 -6.88
C GLY A 45 -7.90 0.69 -7.46
N LEU A 46 -8.70 -0.38 -7.35
CA LEU A 46 -10.10 -0.40 -7.79
C LEU A 46 -10.93 0.67 -7.07
N ARG A 47 -10.83 0.75 -5.74
CA ARG A 47 -11.48 1.82 -4.96
C ARG A 47 -11.07 3.21 -5.43
N GLY A 48 -9.81 3.39 -5.82
CA GLY A 48 -9.32 4.63 -6.41
C GLY A 48 -9.94 4.95 -7.78
N VAL A 49 -10.23 3.95 -8.61
CA VAL A 49 -10.94 4.12 -9.88
C VAL A 49 -12.38 4.55 -9.63
N ASP A 50 -13.09 3.88 -8.72
CA ASP A 50 -14.47 4.24 -8.34
C ASP A 50 -14.55 5.69 -7.82
N GLN A 51 -13.59 6.08 -6.98
CA GLN A 51 -13.54 7.45 -6.45
C GLN A 51 -13.32 8.50 -7.55
N LYS A 52 -12.48 8.20 -8.55
CA LYS A 52 -12.25 9.11 -9.68
C LYS A 52 -13.50 9.25 -10.56
N LEU A 53 -14.21 8.15 -10.81
CA LEU A 53 -15.49 8.18 -11.52
C LEU A 53 -16.51 9.05 -10.77
N ALA A 54 -16.71 8.79 -9.48
CA ALA A 54 -17.64 9.56 -8.66
C ALA A 54 -17.27 11.06 -8.58
N THR A 55 -15.97 11.38 -8.55
CA THR A 55 -15.49 12.76 -8.56
C THR A 55 -15.81 13.45 -9.90
N ALA A 56 -15.56 12.76 -11.02
CA ALA A 56 -15.86 13.29 -12.34
C ALA A 56 -17.37 13.53 -12.52
N ASP A 57 -18.21 12.57 -12.12
CA ASP A 57 -19.68 12.70 -12.17
C ASP A 57 -20.18 13.88 -11.34
N LYS A 58 -19.64 14.03 -10.11
CA LYS A 58 -19.97 15.15 -9.24
C LYS A 58 -19.60 16.50 -9.88
N LEU A 59 -18.43 16.60 -10.48
CA LEU A 59 -17.98 17.83 -11.14
C LEU A 59 -18.82 18.17 -12.37
N VAL A 60 -19.21 17.16 -13.17
CA VAL A 60 -20.15 17.34 -14.29
C VAL A 60 -21.51 17.85 -13.79
N GLN A 61 -22.03 17.24 -12.73
CA GLN A 61 -23.30 17.66 -12.14
C GLN A 61 -23.23 19.08 -11.60
N GLN A 62 -22.16 19.42 -10.87
CA GLN A 62 -21.96 20.76 -10.32
C GLN A 62 -21.84 21.80 -11.43
N PHE A 63 -21.07 21.54 -12.49
CA PHE A 63 -20.97 22.43 -13.65
C PHE A 63 -22.31 22.65 -14.35
N THR A 64 -23.17 21.64 -14.42
CA THR A 64 -24.50 21.75 -15.03
C THR A 64 -25.47 22.58 -14.19
N VAL A 65 -25.31 22.57 -12.86
CA VAL A 65 -26.18 23.28 -11.92
C VAL A 65 -25.70 24.71 -11.67
N ASP A 66 -24.39 24.92 -11.64
CA ASP A 66 -23.73 26.18 -11.33
C ASP A 66 -22.43 26.30 -12.14
N ASP A 67 -22.37 27.29 -13.03
CA ASP A 67 -21.22 27.62 -13.90
C ASP A 67 -19.96 28.06 -13.11
N SER A 68 -20.04 28.05 -11.78
CA SER A 68 -18.95 28.33 -10.86
C SER A 68 -17.82 27.29 -10.88
N VAL A 69 -18.05 26.08 -11.43
CA VAL A 69 -16.98 25.08 -11.61
C VAL A 69 -16.22 25.37 -12.90
N PRO A 70 -14.89 25.61 -12.85
CA PRO A 70 -14.13 25.84 -14.06
C PRO A 70 -14.14 24.61 -14.98
N VAL A 71 -14.52 24.79 -16.24
CA VAL A 71 -14.62 23.72 -17.25
C VAL A 71 -13.37 22.82 -17.33
N HIS A 72 -12.18 23.40 -17.15
CA HIS A 72 -10.93 22.64 -17.21
C HIS A 72 -10.80 21.60 -16.09
N GLN A 73 -11.44 21.81 -14.93
CA GLN A 73 -11.42 20.85 -13.83
C GLN A 73 -12.32 19.66 -14.14
N VAL A 74 -13.48 19.92 -14.76
CA VAL A 74 -14.41 18.88 -15.20
C VAL A 74 -13.75 18.01 -16.26
N THR A 75 -13.14 18.62 -17.29
CA THR A 75 -12.47 17.88 -18.36
C THR A 75 -11.27 17.11 -17.83
N MET A 76 -10.44 17.69 -16.95
CA MET A 76 -9.33 16.97 -16.32
C MET A 76 -9.81 15.78 -15.49
N ALA A 77 -10.87 15.93 -14.70
CA ALA A 77 -11.41 14.85 -13.91
C ALA A 77 -11.96 13.71 -14.78
N LEU A 78 -12.65 14.05 -15.88
CA LEU A 78 -13.13 13.07 -16.86
C LEU A 78 -11.97 12.31 -17.52
N GLU A 79 -10.91 12.99 -17.94
CA GLU A 79 -9.74 12.34 -18.53
C GLU A 79 -9.01 11.44 -17.52
N GLN A 80 -8.86 11.89 -16.28
CA GLN A 80 -8.28 11.08 -15.21
C GLN A 80 -9.10 9.82 -14.93
N ALA A 81 -10.44 9.94 -14.90
CA ALA A 81 -11.33 8.80 -14.72
C ALA A 81 -11.20 7.82 -15.90
N ARG A 82 -11.23 8.33 -17.15
CA ARG A 82 -11.06 7.56 -18.38
C ARG A 82 -9.76 6.74 -18.37
N LEU A 83 -8.62 7.39 -18.16
CA LEU A 83 -7.32 6.73 -18.10
C LEU A 83 -7.24 5.69 -16.98
N SER A 84 -7.86 5.96 -15.84
CA SER A 84 -7.85 5.04 -14.70
C SER A 84 -8.66 3.77 -14.98
N VAL A 85 -9.80 3.89 -15.66
CA VAL A 85 -10.60 2.75 -16.11
C VAL A 85 -9.86 1.94 -17.17
N GLU A 86 -9.22 2.60 -18.14
CA GLU A 86 -8.39 1.93 -19.15
C GLU A 86 -7.28 1.09 -18.50
N LEU A 87 -6.57 1.67 -17.53
CA LEU A 87 -5.55 0.96 -16.76
C LEU A 87 -6.15 -0.24 -16.00
N ALA A 88 -7.31 -0.06 -15.35
CA ALA A 88 -7.98 -1.14 -14.62
C ALA A 88 -8.34 -2.32 -15.54
N MET A 89 -8.81 -2.03 -16.76
CA MET A 89 -9.11 -3.04 -17.76
C MET A 89 -7.86 -3.79 -18.22
N GLN A 90 -6.73 -3.10 -18.39
CA GLN A 90 -5.45 -3.75 -18.70
C GLN A 90 -5.01 -4.70 -17.58
N VAL A 91 -5.09 -4.26 -16.32
CA VAL A 91 -4.74 -5.09 -15.16
C VAL A 91 -5.65 -6.31 -15.06
N ARG A 92 -6.97 -6.12 -15.24
CA ARG A 92 -7.94 -7.22 -15.29
C ARG A 92 -7.56 -8.26 -16.35
N SER A 93 -7.26 -7.82 -17.57
CA SER A 93 -6.85 -8.72 -18.66
C SER A 93 -5.59 -9.49 -18.30
N ARG A 94 -4.57 -8.82 -17.74
CA ARG A 94 -3.32 -9.47 -17.30
C ARG A 94 -3.52 -10.51 -16.21
N ILE A 95 -4.44 -10.27 -15.26
CA ILE A 95 -4.77 -11.25 -14.22
C ILE A 95 -5.43 -12.49 -14.83
N VAL A 96 -6.38 -12.30 -15.75
CA VAL A 96 -7.04 -13.40 -16.44
C VAL A 96 -6.07 -14.19 -17.31
N GLU A 97 -5.16 -13.52 -18.01
CA GLU A 97 -4.07 -14.14 -18.78
C GLU A 97 -3.14 -14.95 -17.87
N GLY A 98 -2.66 -14.36 -16.77
CA GLY A 98 -1.77 -15.05 -15.83
C GLY A 98 -2.41 -16.28 -15.19
N TYR A 99 -3.71 -16.23 -14.88
CA TYR A 99 -4.44 -17.41 -14.42
C TYR A 99 -4.52 -18.50 -15.49
N ARG A 100 -4.81 -18.12 -16.75
CA ARG A 100 -4.85 -19.07 -17.87
C ARG A 100 -3.49 -19.70 -18.15
N GLU A 101 -2.41 -18.94 -18.03
CA GLU A 101 -1.04 -19.43 -18.25
C GLU A 101 -0.69 -20.52 -17.24
N ILE A 102 -0.99 -20.31 -15.95
CA ILE A 102 -0.78 -21.31 -14.90
C ILE A 102 -1.59 -22.58 -15.18
N MET A 103 -2.83 -22.44 -15.66
CA MET A 103 -3.70 -23.58 -15.99
C MET A 103 -3.24 -24.37 -17.21
N ASN A 104 -2.63 -23.69 -18.18
CA ASN A 104 -2.20 -24.27 -19.46
C ASN A 104 -0.73 -24.67 -19.47
N MET A 105 0.00 -24.53 -18.35
CA MET A 105 1.35 -25.08 -18.24
C MET A 105 1.28 -26.59 -18.57
N PRO A 106 1.92 -27.04 -19.66
CA PRO A 106 2.05 -28.47 -19.89
C PRO A 106 2.92 -29.02 -18.76
N LEU A 107 2.40 -30.05 -18.08
CA LEU A 107 3.20 -30.88 -17.17
C LEU A 107 4.36 -31.54 -17.92
#